data_AF-A0A1C6H9S8-F1
#
_entry.id   AF-A0A1C6H9S8-F1
#
_cell.length_a   1.000
_cell.length_b   1.000
_cell.length_c   1.000
_cell.angle_alpha   90.00
_cell.angle_beta   90.00
_cell.angle_gamma   90.00
#
_symmetry.space_group_name_H-M   'P 1'
#
loop_
_entity.id
_entity.type
_entity.pdbx_description
1 polymer ?
#
loop_
_entity_poly.entity_id
_entity_poly.type
_entity_poly.pdbx_seq_one_letter_code
_entity_poly.pdbx_strand_id
1 'polypeptide(L)' 'MDLRNNQILVGELLDNPASRAVFQKRFGKFLNHPMVPAARGLTLNQLIGFAQVYLPKMVINETLRELRNL' A
#
# COMPACT_ATOMS: atom_id res chain seq x y z
N MET A 1 1.64 12.10 -2.71
CA MET A 1 2.82 12.30 -1.87
C MET A 1 4.03 11.77 -2.61
N ASP A 2 5.26 12.03 -2.15
CA ASP A 2 6.43 11.42 -2.80
C ASP A 2 6.52 9.92 -2.48
N LEU A 3 6.26 9.09 -3.50
CA LEU A 3 6.37 7.63 -3.41
C LEU A 3 7.78 7.11 -3.76
N ARG A 4 8.72 8.01 -4.09
CA ARG A 4 10.10 7.67 -4.46
C ARG A 4 10.15 6.59 -5.54
N ASN A 5 9.39 6.78 -6.62
CA ASN A 5 9.22 5.77 -7.69
C ASN A 5 8.78 4.38 -7.17
N ASN A 6 7.85 4.37 -6.21
CA ASN A 6 7.38 3.19 -5.48
C ASN A 6 8.45 2.46 -4.65
N GLN A 7 9.58 3.11 -4.34
CA GLN A 7 10.60 2.56 -3.43
C GLN A 7 10.33 2.90 -1.96
N ILE A 8 9.35 3.76 -1.67
CA ILE A 8 8.91 4.02 -0.30
C ILE A 8 8.51 2.72 0.42
N LEU A 9 8.89 2.58 1.68
CA LEU A 9 8.49 1.43 2.48
C LEU A 9 7.00 1.49 2.80
N VAL A 10 6.36 0.33 2.82
CA VAL A 10 4.96 0.21 3.25
C VAL A 10 4.80 0.66 4.70
N GLY A 11 5.81 0.43 5.56
CA GLY A 11 5.82 0.94 6.93
C GLY A 11 5.66 2.46 6.98
N GLU A 12 6.40 3.19 6.15
CA GLU A 12 6.31 4.65 6.06
C GLU A 12 4.92 5.12 5.60
N LEU A 13 4.32 4.40 4.65
CA LEU A 13 2.95 4.69 4.21
C LEU A 13 1.90 4.38 5.30
N LEU A 14 2.13 3.38 6.13
CA LEU A 14 1.22 3.03 7.22
C LEU A 14 1.40 3.91 8.45
N ASP A 15 2.56 4.54 8.62
CA ASP A 15 2.83 5.49 9.72
C ASP A 15 2.31 6.89 9.41
N ASN A 16 2.20 7.25 8.12
CA ASN A 16 1.51 8.48 7.71
C ASN A 16 -0.03 8.26 7.72
N PRO A 17 -0.79 9.06 8.51
CA PRO A 17 -2.23 8.86 8.67
C PRO A 17 -3.02 9.06 7.38
N ALA A 18 -2.59 9.95 6.48
CA ALA A 18 -3.27 10.20 5.21
C ALA A 18 -3.15 9.01 4.25
N SER A 19 -1.94 8.46 4.10
CA SER A 19 -1.74 7.26 3.28
C SER A 19 -2.34 6.02 3.95
N ARG A 20 -2.26 5.88 5.27
CA ARG A 20 -2.94 4.80 6.02
C ARG A 20 -4.45 4.80 5.76
N ALA A 21 -5.09 5.96 5.69
CA ALA A 21 -6.51 6.06 5.38
C ALA A 21 -6.84 5.53 3.97
N VAL A 22 -5.98 5.78 2.97
CA VAL A 22 -6.11 5.20 1.62
C VAL A 22 -6.04 3.67 1.68
N PHE A 23 -5.05 3.12 2.40
CA PHE A 23 -4.96 1.67 2.60
C PHE A 23 -6.15 1.11 3.37
N GLN A 24 -6.69 1.82 4.35
CA GLN A 24 -7.83 1.36 5.14
C GLN A 24 -9.12 1.37 4.34
N LYS A 25 -9.32 2.37 3.48
CA LYS A 25 -10.47 2.46 2.58
C LYS A 25 -10.50 1.32 1.55
N ARG A 26 -9.34 0.97 0.97
CA ARG A 26 -9.24 -0.06 -0.07
C ARG A 26 -9.00 -1.46 0.47
N PHE A 27 -8.26 -1.57 1.56
CA PHE A 27 -7.74 -2.83 2.11
C PHE A 27 -8.00 -3.00 3.60
N GLY A 28 -8.97 -2.30 4.19
CA GLY A 28 -9.24 -2.35 5.64
C GLY A 28 -9.40 -3.78 6.18
N LYS A 29 -9.98 -4.70 5.40
CA LYS A 29 -10.08 -6.13 5.75
C LYS A 29 -8.72 -6.86 5.83
N PHE A 30 -7.74 -6.40 5.07
CA PHE A 30 -6.38 -6.95 5.02
C PHE A 30 -5.40 -6.27 5.98
N LEU A 31 -5.75 -5.12 6.56
CA LEU A 31 -4.90 -4.43 7.54
C LEU A 31 -4.77 -5.18 8.88
N ASN A 32 -5.67 -6.12 9.16
CA ASN A 32 -5.60 -7.02 10.31
C ASN A 32 -4.90 -8.35 9.99
N HIS A 33 -4.34 -8.51 8.79
CA HIS A 33 -3.70 -9.75 8.37
C HIS A 33 -2.37 -9.96 9.13
N PRO A 34 -2.03 -11.20 9.57
CA PRO A 34 -0.79 -11.48 10.31
C PRO A 34 0.49 -11.15 9.52
N MET A 35 0.39 -10.98 8.20
CA MET A 35 1.52 -10.56 7.35
C MET A 35 1.71 -9.04 7.26
N VAL A 36 0.83 -8.21 7.83
CA VAL A 36 0.98 -6.74 7.79
C VAL A 36 2.29 -6.27 8.43
N PRO A 37 2.72 -6.79 9.60
CA PRO A 37 4.04 -6.47 10.15
C PRO A 37 5.19 -6.81 9.20
N ALA A 38 5.11 -7.95 8.50
CA ALA A 38 6.12 -8.34 7.50
C ALA A 38 6.08 -7.42 6.28
N ALA A 39 4.89 -7.02 5.83
CA ALA A 39 4.71 -6.12 4.70
C ALA A 39 5.32 -4.73 4.95
N ARG A 40 5.38 -4.26 6.20
CA ARG A 40 5.98 -2.96 6.57
C ARG A 40 7.44 -2.83 6.14
N GLY A 41 8.18 -3.93 6.08
CA GLY A 41 9.58 -3.95 5.63
C GLY A 41 9.76 -3.99 4.11
N LEU A 42 8.67 -4.12 3.34
CA LEU A 42 8.71 -4.15 1.89
C LEU A 42 8.61 -2.74 1.30
N THR A 43 9.22 -2.54 0.13
CA THR A 43 8.91 -1.39 -0.72
C THR A 43 7.50 -1.51 -1.29
N LEU A 44 6.90 -0.36 -1.63
CA LEU A 44 5.60 -0.32 -2.31
C LEU A 44 5.63 -1.14 -3.60
N ASN A 45 6.72 -1.12 -4.36
CA ASN A 45 6.88 -1.91 -5.59
C ASN A 45 6.85 -3.43 -5.32
N GLN A 46 7.56 -3.89 -4.29
CA GLN A 46 7.53 -5.30 -3.89
C GLN A 46 6.13 -5.71 -3.43
N LEU A 47 5.48 -4.89 -2.60
CA LEU A 47 4.10 -5.14 -2.16
C LEU A 47 3.15 -5.27 -3.35
N ILE A 48 3.25 -4.38 -4.35
CA ILE A 48 2.45 -4.46 -5.57
C ILE A 48 2.66 -5.81 -6.24
N GLY A 49 3.90 -6.27 -6.40
CA GLY A 49 4.24 -7.58 -6.97
C GLY A 49 3.48 -8.75 -6.33
N PHE A 50 3.42 -8.79 -4.99
CA PHE A 50 2.64 -9.80 -4.27
C PHE A 50 1.13 -9.57 -4.38
N ALA A 51 0.69 -8.31 -4.33
CA ALA A 51 -0.71 -7.94 -4.37
C ALA A 51 -1.41 -8.35 -5.68
N GLN A 52 -0.70 -8.36 -6.82
CA GLN A 52 -1.31 -8.72 -8.12
C GLN A 52 -1.83 -10.16 -8.17
N VAL A 53 -1.33 -11.04 -7.30
CA VAL A 53 -1.79 -12.44 -7.18
C VAL A 53 -3.18 -12.52 -6.54
N TYR A 54 -3.50 -11.57 -5.68
CA TYR A 54 -4.72 -11.59 -4.85
C TYR A 54 -5.73 -10.49 -5.21
N LEU A 55 -5.29 -9.44 -5.91
CA LEU A 55 -6.07 -8.24 -6.15
C LEU A 55 -6.13 -7.89 -7.64
N PRO A 56 -7.29 -7.41 -8.13
CA PRO A 56 -7.41 -6.91 -9.49
C PRO A 56 -6.48 -5.73 -9.74
N LYS A 57 -5.87 -5.66 -10.94
CA LYS A 57 -4.97 -4.56 -11.35
C LYS A 57 -5.60 -3.18 -11.18
N MET A 58 -6.90 -3.05 -11.43
CA MET A 58 -7.64 -1.79 -11.26
C MET A 58 -7.56 -1.28 -9.81
N VAL A 59 -7.75 -2.15 -8.82
CA VAL A 59 -7.70 -1.78 -7.39
C VAL A 59 -6.30 -1.27 -7.00
N ILE A 60 -5.26 -1.94 -7.50
CA ILE A 60 -3.87 -1.54 -7.27
C ILE A 60 -3.61 -0.15 -7.88
N ASN A 61 -4.00 0.04 -9.14
CA ASN A 61 -3.79 1.29 -9.87
C ASN A 61 -4.54 2.48 -9.25
N GLU A 62 -5.79 2.27 -8.82
CA GLU A 62 -6.57 3.29 -8.12
C GLU A 62 -5.92 3.68 -6.79
N THR A 63 -5.47 2.70 -6.01
CA THR A 63 -4.77 2.96 -4.75
C THR A 63 -3.49 3.77 -5.00
N LEU A 64 -2.70 3.40 -6.00
CA LEU A 64 -1.49 4.13 -6.37
C LEU A 64 -1.77 5.56 -6.81
N ARG A 65 -2.85 5.78 -7.55
CA ARG A 65 -3.28 7.12 -7.95
C ARG A 65 -3.68 7.95 -6.75
N GLU A 66 -4.47 7.41 -5.82
CA GLU A 66 -4.84 8.09 -4.59
C GLU A 66 -3.60 8.46 -3.75
N LEU A 67 -2.66 7.54 -3.56
CA LEU A 67 -1.41 7.80 -2.84
C LEU A 67 -0.56 8.91 -3.50
N ARG A 68 -0.48 8.95 -4.83
CA ARG A 68 0.25 10.02 -5.55
C ARG A 68 -0.39 11.40 -5.37
N ASN A 69 -1.70 11.45 -5.20
CA ASN A 69 -2.46 12.69 -5.02
C ASN A 69 -2.46 13.22 -3.57
N LEU A 70 -1.91 12.47 -2.61
CA LEU A 70 -1.66 12.96 -1.24
C LEU A 70 -0.52 13.98 -1.16
#